data_AF-A0AAN4II51-F1
#
_entry.id   AF-A0AAN4II51-F1
#
_cell.length_a   1.000
_cell.length_b   1.000
_cell.length_c   1.000
_cell.angle_alpha   90.00
_cell.angle_beta   90.00
_cell.angle_gamma   90.00
#
_symmetry.space_group_name_H-M   'P 1'
#
loop_
_entity.id
_entity.type
_entity.pdbx_description
1 polymer ?
#
loop_
_entity_poly.entity_id
_entity_poly.type
_entity_poly.pdbx_seq_one_letter_code
_entity_poly.pdbx_strand_id
1 'polypeptide(L)'
;KEYMMSNPGEWVSIDNDSLKVKGFINGNVHILIEEETCDNLNLVLSHLMPGCIPLDRRYTTGHNSARTVKTNEYRSQLISFSAVNSLISYATDHLNAGKHLSPGPHTFILRDNQSVSEKKELVNIWESLGAVRRYREVYDFDFSPVEAFKLLALHGSIPDRYTHQFYATVGELQKRAIDECMVASGMRLLEPNIGLGALLKGLPEGVDVTGFDIHPAAVAITGLRWNVTLNDFLLVKPENTGLFERILMNPPFSDSRWIAHFQHAMRFLKPGGRLIAILPGSAKEHLLTREAGPGYDINILGCYDNAFEGTAESIKLFSVDAHE
;
A
#
# COMPACT_ATOMS: atom_id res chain seq x y z
N LYS A 1 -10.71 -14.00 14.83
CA LYS A 1 -11.83 -14.15 15.81
C LYS A 1 -12.36 -12.81 16.27
N GLU A 2 -11.55 -11.93 16.89
CA GLU A 2 -12.01 -10.60 17.36
C GLU A 2 -12.67 -9.76 16.25
N TYR A 3 -12.01 -9.58 15.11
CA TYR A 3 -12.56 -8.81 13.98
C TYR A 3 -13.93 -9.33 13.50
N MET A 4 -14.10 -10.65 13.44
CA MET A 4 -15.35 -11.29 13.03
C MET A 4 -16.46 -11.20 14.10
N MET A 5 -16.09 -11.10 15.38
CA MET A 5 -17.08 -10.91 16.46
C MET A 5 -17.53 -9.45 16.55
N SER A 6 -16.71 -8.51 16.08
CA SER A 6 -17.10 -7.10 15.92
C SER A 6 -18.05 -6.87 14.73
N ASN A 7 -18.04 -7.75 13.71
CA ASN A 7 -18.90 -7.67 12.52
C ASN A 7 -19.64 -9.01 12.26
N PRO A 8 -20.55 -9.44 13.16
CA PRO A 8 -21.17 -10.75 13.06
C PRO A 8 -22.14 -10.84 11.89
N GLY A 9 -22.08 -11.94 11.14
CA GLY A 9 -23.00 -12.22 10.03
C GLY A 9 -22.60 -11.60 8.69
N GLU A 10 -21.48 -10.88 8.60
CA GLU A 10 -20.95 -10.34 7.35
C GLU A 10 -19.89 -11.26 6.75
N TRP A 11 -19.84 -11.33 5.42
CA TRP A 11 -18.77 -12.02 4.71
C TRP A 11 -17.56 -11.09 4.64
N VAL A 12 -16.43 -11.57 5.14
CA VAL A 12 -15.15 -10.88 5.12
C VAL A 12 -14.23 -11.66 4.19
N SER A 13 -13.75 -11.01 3.14
CA SER A 13 -12.71 -11.58 2.28
C SER A 13 -11.36 -11.60 3.01
N ILE A 14 -10.66 -12.70 2.86
CA ILE A 14 -9.35 -13.03 3.47
C ILE A 14 -8.44 -13.46 2.32
N ASP A 15 -7.14 -13.20 2.44
CA ASP A 15 -6.13 -13.68 1.48
C ASP A 15 -6.43 -13.25 0.02
N ASN A 16 -6.71 -11.95 -0.16
CA ASN A 16 -7.07 -11.35 -1.46
C ASN A 16 -8.22 -12.06 -2.19
N ASP A 17 -9.34 -12.26 -1.50
CA ASP A 17 -10.55 -12.89 -2.04
C ASP A 17 -10.47 -14.40 -2.32
N SER A 18 -9.30 -15.04 -2.11
CA SER A 18 -9.15 -16.51 -2.21
C SER A 18 -10.03 -17.25 -1.20
N LEU A 19 -10.31 -16.59 -0.07
CA LEU A 19 -11.11 -17.08 1.04
C LEU A 19 -12.13 -16.02 1.46
N LYS A 20 -13.34 -16.45 1.80
CA LYS A 20 -14.34 -15.62 2.46
C LYS A 20 -14.76 -16.27 3.75
N VAL A 21 -14.78 -15.51 4.83
CA VAL A 21 -15.09 -16.01 6.16
C VAL A 21 -16.23 -15.20 6.77
N LYS A 22 -17.17 -15.90 7.39
CA LYS A 22 -18.33 -15.32 8.05
C LYS A 22 -18.46 -15.86 9.47
N GLY A 23 -18.34 -14.97 10.45
CA GLY A 23 -18.44 -15.30 11.86
C GLY A 23 -19.85 -15.08 12.39
N PHE A 24 -20.29 -15.94 13.31
CA PHE A 24 -21.58 -15.82 13.98
C PHE A 24 -21.39 -15.64 15.49
N ILE A 25 -22.35 -14.96 16.14
CA ILE A 25 -22.33 -14.66 17.58
C ILE A 25 -22.26 -15.94 18.44
N ASN A 26 -22.83 -17.03 17.93
CA ASN A 26 -22.80 -18.35 18.59
C ASN A 26 -21.44 -19.07 18.49
N GLY A 27 -20.42 -18.45 17.88
CA GLY A 27 -19.08 -19.01 17.72
C GLY A 27 -18.88 -19.84 16.44
N ASN A 28 -19.91 -20.04 15.63
CA ASN A 28 -19.76 -20.72 14.34
C ASN A 28 -19.00 -19.83 13.35
N VAL A 29 -18.23 -20.47 12.47
CA VAL A 29 -17.53 -19.81 11.37
C VAL A 29 -17.82 -20.56 10.09
N HIS A 30 -18.32 -19.86 9.08
CA HIS A 30 -18.39 -20.39 7.73
C HIS A 30 -17.17 -19.89 6.94
N ILE A 31 -16.50 -20.81 6.26
CA ILE A 31 -15.37 -20.52 5.37
C ILE A 31 -15.78 -20.96 3.97
N LEU A 32 -15.66 -20.06 3.01
CA LEU A 32 -15.84 -20.31 1.60
C LEU A 32 -14.47 -20.13 0.95
N ILE A 33 -14.04 -21.13 0.20
CA ILE A 33 -12.76 -21.14 -0.50
C ILE A 33 -13.07 -21.10 -2.00
N GLU A 34 -12.33 -20.31 -2.76
CA GLU A 34 -12.45 -20.31 -4.22
C GLU A 34 -12.09 -21.69 -4.80
N GLU A 35 -12.79 -22.09 -5.85
CA GLU A 35 -12.62 -23.41 -6.49
C GLU A 35 -11.18 -23.62 -6.99
N GLU A 36 -10.58 -22.60 -7.61
CA GLU A 36 -9.18 -22.65 -8.06
C GLU A 36 -8.20 -22.84 -6.89
N THR A 37 -8.45 -22.19 -5.76
CA THR A 37 -7.62 -22.35 -4.55
C THR A 37 -7.76 -23.77 -3.98
N CYS A 38 -8.97 -24.34 -3.99
CA CYS A 38 -9.20 -25.74 -3.60
C CYS A 38 -8.41 -26.70 -4.49
N ASP A 39 -8.40 -26.46 -5.80
CA ASP A 39 -7.69 -27.30 -6.76
C ASP A 39 -6.18 -27.24 -6.58
N ASN A 40 -5.62 -26.04 -6.37
CA ASN A 40 -4.19 -25.86 -6.09
C ASN A 40 -3.77 -26.54 -4.77
N LEU A 41 -4.58 -26.42 -3.72
CA LEU A 41 -4.33 -27.10 -2.45
C LEU A 41 -4.37 -28.63 -2.61
N ASN A 42 -5.36 -29.15 -3.33
CA ASN A 42 -5.46 -30.58 -3.61
C ASN A 42 -4.28 -31.09 -4.44
N LEU A 43 -3.78 -30.30 -5.39
CA LEU A 43 -2.58 -30.63 -6.15
C LEU A 43 -1.36 -30.77 -5.21
N VAL A 44 -1.11 -29.80 -4.34
CA VAL A 44 0.00 -29.86 -3.36
C VAL A 44 -0.18 -31.06 -2.42
N LEU A 45 -1.38 -31.26 -1.88
CA LEU A 45 -1.66 -32.38 -0.98
C LEU A 45 -1.52 -33.74 -1.66
N SER A 46 -1.85 -33.87 -2.94
CA SER A 46 -1.65 -35.10 -3.70
C SER A 46 -0.16 -35.44 -3.90
N HIS A 47 0.72 -34.44 -3.97
CA HIS A 47 2.17 -34.66 -3.98
C HIS A 47 2.72 -35.03 -2.60
N LEU A 48 2.23 -34.38 -1.54
CA LEU A 48 2.67 -34.62 -0.16
C LEU A 48 2.12 -35.93 0.42
N MET A 49 0.90 -36.32 0.01
CA MET A 49 0.17 -37.49 0.52
C MET A 49 -0.50 -38.28 -0.61
N PRO A 50 0.26 -38.93 -1.51
CA PRO A 50 -0.28 -39.57 -2.72
C PRO A 50 -1.30 -40.69 -2.46
N GLY A 51 -1.28 -41.30 -1.27
CA GLY A 51 -2.20 -42.37 -0.88
C GLY A 51 -3.54 -41.89 -0.30
N CYS A 52 -3.68 -40.59 0.00
CA CYS A 52 -4.89 -40.03 0.62
C CYS A 52 -5.71 -39.19 -0.36
N ILE A 53 -5.06 -38.53 -1.33
CA ILE A 53 -5.70 -37.73 -2.37
C ILE A 53 -5.09 -38.15 -3.70
N PRO A 54 -5.80 -38.95 -4.52
CA PRO A 54 -5.30 -39.35 -5.83
C PRO A 54 -5.06 -38.11 -6.70
N LEU A 55 -3.99 -38.13 -7.48
CA LEU A 55 -3.69 -37.10 -8.47
C LEU A 55 -4.76 -37.19 -9.58
N ASP A 56 -5.86 -36.44 -9.43
CA ASP A 56 -6.94 -36.40 -10.40
C ASP A 56 -6.45 -35.67 -11.65
N ARG A 57 -6.81 -36.22 -12.83
CA ARG A 57 -6.50 -35.58 -14.11
C ARG A 57 -7.05 -34.16 -14.19
N ARG A 58 -8.17 -33.87 -13.52
CA ARG A 58 -8.74 -32.51 -13.43
C ARG A 58 -7.77 -31.46 -12.88
N TYR A 59 -6.87 -31.84 -11.96
CA TYR A 59 -5.81 -30.96 -11.44
C TYR A 59 -4.61 -30.81 -12.40
N THR A 60 -4.52 -31.65 -13.43
CA THR A 60 -3.41 -31.68 -14.41
C THR A 60 -3.81 -31.19 -15.80
N THR A 61 -5.08 -31.29 -16.16
CA THR A 61 -5.63 -30.92 -17.48
C THR A 61 -6.43 -29.64 -17.37
N GLY A 62 -5.72 -28.53 -17.21
CA GLY A 62 -6.31 -27.19 -17.13
C GLY A 62 -5.30 -26.08 -17.43
N HIS A 63 -4.01 -26.33 -17.26
CA HIS A 63 -2.98 -25.43 -17.74
C HIS A 63 -2.54 -25.86 -19.13
N ASN A 64 -3.40 -25.58 -20.13
CA ASN A 64 -2.81 -25.13 -21.39
C ASN A 64 -1.78 -24.08 -20.99
N SER A 65 -0.55 -24.21 -21.46
CA SER A 65 0.36 -23.09 -21.57
C SER A 65 -0.33 -22.07 -22.49
N ALA A 66 -1.37 -21.40 -21.99
CA ALA A 66 -1.73 -20.09 -22.44
C ALA A 66 -0.39 -19.39 -22.42
N ARG A 67 0.07 -19.01 -23.62
CA ARG A 67 1.03 -17.92 -23.79
C ARG A 67 0.81 -17.02 -22.59
N THR A 68 1.84 -16.77 -21.79
CA THR A 68 1.78 -15.80 -20.71
C THR A 68 1.27 -14.52 -21.36
N VAL A 69 -0.05 -14.35 -21.39
CA VAL A 69 -0.68 -13.08 -21.60
C VAL A 69 -0.14 -12.39 -20.38
N LYS A 70 0.73 -11.41 -20.60
CA LYS A 70 1.02 -10.44 -19.56
C LYS A 70 -0.33 -9.81 -19.24
N THR A 71 -1.12 -10.45 -18.39
CA THR A 71 -2.20 -9.80 -17.71
C THR A 71 -1.48 -8.76 -16.86
N ASN A 72 -1.86 -7.50 -17.04
CA ASN A 72 -1.35 -6.37 -16.25
C ASN A 72 -1.87 -6.42 -14.80
N GLU A 73 -2.08 -7.63 -14.27
CA GLU A 73 -2.59 -7.87 -12.94
C GLU A 73 -1.51 -7.51 -11.93
N TYR A 74 -1.85 -6.46 -11.20
CA TYR A 74 -1.24 -6.07 -9.95
C TYR A 74 -1.09 -7.29 -9.03
N ARG A 75 0.15 -7.71 -8.75
CA ARG A 75 0.41 -8.90 -7.91
C ARG A 75 0.56 -8.50 -6.45
N SER A 76 -0.04 -9.24 -5.54
CA SER A 76 0.19 -9.04 -4.11
C SER A 76 1.44 -9.77 -3.65
N GLN A 77 2.20 -9.17 -2.74
CA GLN A 77 3.26 -9.87 -2.03
C GLN A 77 2.66 -10.52 -0.78
N LEU A 78 2.74 -11.85 -0.70
CA LEU A 78 2.32 -12.60 0.48
C LEU A 78 3.22 -12.28 1.67
N ILE A 79 2.61 -12.10 2.83
CA ILE A 79 3.29 -11.97 4.12
C ILE A 79 3.57 -13.38 4.65
N SER A 80 4.79 -13.64 5.12
CA SER A 80 5.13 -14.95 5.67
C SER A 80 4.24 -15.29 6.88
N PHE A 81 3.97 -16.58 7.06
CA PHE A 81 3.18 -17.04 8.20
C PHE A 81 3.76 -16.61 9.55
N SER A 82 5.09 -16.57 9.68
CA SER A 82 5.76 -16.03 10.87
C SER A 82 5.44 -14.56 11.10
N ALA A 83 5.54 -13.73 10.05
CA ALA A 83 5.22 -12.31 10.14
C ALA A 83 3.73 -12.07 10.42
N VAL A 84 2.82 -12.83 9.82
CA VAL A 84 1.37 -12.80 10.12
C VAL A 84 1.12 -13.07 11.60
N ASN A 85 1.69 -14.14 12.16
CA ASN A 85 1.53 -14.44 13.59
C ASN A 85 2.10 -13.35 14.49
N SER A 86 3.25 -12.78 14.11
CA SER A 86 3.83 -11.65 14.81
C SER A 86 2.91 -10.43 14.77
N LEU A 87 2.33 -10.08 13.62
CA LEU A 87 1.36 -8.98 13.50
C LEU A 87 0.13 -9.20 14.39
N ILE A 88 -0.43 -10.42 14.42
CA ILE A 88 -1.53 -10.79 15.34
C ILE A 88 -1.09 -10.58 16.79
N SER A 89 0.12 -11.00 17.14
CA SER A 89 0.62 -10.88 18.50
C SER A 89 0.89 -9.43 18.89
N TYR A 90 1.39 -8.59 17.99
CA TYR A 90 1.51 -7.15 18.24
C TYR A 90 0.14 -6.47 18.34
N ALA A 91 -0.87 -6.91 17.58
CA ALA A 91 -2.21 -6.36 17.68
C ALA A 91 -2.91 -6.69 19.01
N THR A 92 -2.66 -7.89 19.55
CA THR A 92 -3.31 -8.41 20.77
C THR A 92 -2.55 -8.08 22.05
N ASP A 93 -1.22 -8.10 22.02
CA ASP A 93 -0.34 -7.81 23.16
C ASP A 93 0.68 -6.70 22.78
N HIS A 94 0.15 -5.49 22.59
CA HIS A 94 0.92 -4.28 22.29
C HIS A 94 1.52 -3.60 23.53
N LEU A 95 1.25 -4.12 24.73
CA LEU A 95 1.69 -3.49 26.00
C LEU A 95 3.16 -3.74 26.35
N ASN A 96 3.93 -4.39 25.48
CA ASN A 96 5.31 -4.77 25.75
C ASN A 96 6.30 -3.99 24.89
N ALA A 97 6.61 -2.77 25.34
CA ALA A 97 7.81 -2.05 24.94
C ALA A 97 8.45 -1.44 26.20
N GLY A 98 9.53 -2.05 26.69
CA GLY A 98 10.39 -1.62 27.81
C GLY A 98 9.89 -0.56 28.81
N LYS A 99 9.72 -0.95 30.09
CA LYS A 99 9.59 -0.05 31.27
C LYS A 99 10.69 1.03 31.38
N HIS A 100 11.75 0.95 30.56
CA HIS A 100 12.92 1.82 30.59
C HIS A 100 13.05 2.77 29.38
N LEU A 101 12.18 2.68 28.37
CA LEU A 101 12.32 3.45 27.11
C LEU A 101 11.26 4.56 26.92
N SER A 102 10.40 4.80 27.90
CA SER A 102 9.23 5.69 27.80
C SER A 102 8.58 5.62 26.41
N PRO A 103 8.03 4.45 26.02
CA PRO A 103 7.41 4.28 24.71
C PRO A 103 6.32 5.36 24.57
N GLY A 104 6.33 6.07 23.44
CA GLY A 104 5.19 6.89 23.08
C GLY A 104 3.96 6.00 22.89
N PRO A 105 2.76 6.58 22.78
CA PRO A 105 1.51 5.81 22.67
C PRO A 105 1.48 4.85 21.46
N HIS A 106 2.36 5.04 20.48
CA HIS A 106 2.45 4.23 19.24
C HIS A 106 3.89 3.76 18.96
N THR A 107 4.62 3.35 20.00
CA THR A 107 5.96 2.78 19.88
C THR A 107 5.92 1.25 19.98
N PHE A 108 6.55 0.55 19.02
CA PHE A 108 6.63 -0.92 18.96
C PHE A 108 8.09 -1.39 18.93
N ILE A 109 8.35 -2.57 19.50
CA ILE A 109 9.70 -3.15 19.59
C ILE A 109 9.70 -4.54 18.97
N LEU A 110 10.66 -4.83 18.08
CA LEU A 110 10.88 -6.19 17.57
C LEU A 110 11.35 -7.11 18.70
N ARG A 111 10.84 -8.33 18.73
CA ARG A 111 11.09 -9.29 19.80
C ARG A 111 12.34 -10.11 19.51
N ASP A 112 13.08 -10.47 20.56
CA ASP A 112 14.36 -11.21 20.43
C ASP A 112 14.19 -12.64 19.92
N ASN A 113 13.02 -13.24 20.10
CA ASN A 113 12.72 -14.60 19.65
C ASN A 113 12.40 -14.70 18.14
N GLN A 114 12.27 -13.58 17.43
CA GLN A 114 11.97 -13.55 16.00
C GLN A 114 13.22 -13.84 15.18
N SER A 115 13.06 -14.59 14.09
CA SER A 115 14.18 -14.90 13.19
C SER A 115 14.69 -13.64 12.47
N VAL A 116 15.94 -13.66 11.98
CA VAL A 116 16.53 -12.54 11.23
C VAL A 116 15.68 -12.19 9.99
N SER A 117 15.18 -13.19 9.27
CA SER A 117 14.34 -12.98 8.08
C SER A 117 12.99 -12.38 8.43
N GLU A 118 12.35 -12.86 9.50
CA GLU A 118 11.07 -12.35 9.99
C GLU A 118 11.20 -10.89 10.44
N LYS A 119 12.25 -10.55 11.19
CA LYS A 119 12.52 -9.17 11.59
C LYS A 119 12.64 -8.25 10.37
N LYS A 120 13.40 -8.67 9.36
CA LYS A 120 13.56 -7.90 8.11
C LYS A 120 12.21 -7.67 7.41
N GLU A 121 11.37 -8.70 7.33
CA GLU A 121 10.04 -8.58 6.73
C GLU A 121 9.13 -7.64 7.53
N LEU A 122 9.12 -7.76 8.87
CA LEU A 122 8.35 -6.88 9.76
C LEU A 122 8.79 -5.43 9.65
N VAL A 123 10.10 -5.16 9.60
CA VAL A 123 10.62 -3.80 9.38
C VAL A 123 10.10 -3.23 8.07
N ASN A 124 10.17 -4.00 6.97
CA ASN A 124 9.66 -3.55 5.68
C ASN A 124 8.16 -3.21 5.74
N ILE A 125 7.36 -4.04 6.41
CA ILE A 125 5.92 -3.81 6.60
C ILE A 125 5.71 -2.53 7.42
N TRP A 126 6.40 -2.39 8.55
CA TRP A 126 6.25 -1.25 9.46
C TRP A 126 6.66 0.06 8.81
N GLU A 127 7.79 0.09 8.11
CA GLU A 127 8.25 1.28 7.37
C GLU A 127 7.28 1.64 6.24
N SER A 128 6.67 0.65 5.59
CA SER A 128 5.64 0.90 4.57
C SER A 128 4.36 1.50 5.16
N LEU A 129 4.05 1.21 6.43
CA LEU A 129 3.00 1.90 7.21
C LEU A 129 3.43 3.29 7.71
N GLY A 130 4.67 3.69 7.47
CA GLY A 130 5.21 4.97 7.92
C GLY A 130 5.96 4.91 9.25
N ALA A 131 6.38 3.75 9.75
CA ALA A 131 7.21 3.70 10.95
C ALA A 131 8.55 4.43 10.78
N VAL A 132 9.08 5.03 11.85
CA VAL A 132 10.50 5.47 11.92
C VAL A 132 11.22 4.61 12.93
N ARG A 133 12.41 4.14 12.58
CA ARG A 133 13.34 3.56 13.57
C ARG A 133 13.82 4.66 14.54
N ARG A 134 13.39 4.59 15.80
CA ARG A 134 13.87 5.47 16.88
C ARG A 134 15.26 5.05 17.35
N TYR A 135 15.42 3.77 17.68
CA TYR A 135 16.67 3.23 18.20
C TYR A 135 16.66 1.69 18.15
N ARG A 136 17.70 1.06 17.59
CA ARG A 136 17.82 -0.41 17.51
C ARG A 136 16.55 -1.09 17.00
N GLU A 137 15.83 -1.82 17.84
CA GLU A 137 14.63 -2.57 17.47
C GLU A 137 13.33 -1.78 17.75
N VAL A 138 13.44 -0.49 18.09
CA VAL A 138 12.34 0.39 18.51
C VAL A 138 11.89 1.27 17.35
N TYR A 139 10.59 1.21 17.05
CA TYR A 139 9.95 1.90 15.94
C TYR A 139 8.75 2.72 16.42
N ASP A 140 8.61 3.93 15.87
CA ASP A 140 7.51 4.85 16.16
C ASP A 140 6.58 5.00 14.97
N PHE A 141 5.29 5.11 15.26
CA PHE A 141 4.24 5.42 14.29
C PHE A 141 3.58 6.76 14.63
N ASP A 142 3.08 7.45 13.60
CA ASP A 142 2.29 8.68 13.71
C ASP A 142 0.81 8.42 14.03
N PHE A 143 0.37 7.17 13.97
CA PHE A 143 -0.95 6.69 14.38
C PHE A 143 -0.85 5.33 15.06
N SER A 144 -1.92 4.85 15.69
CA SER A 144 -1.95 3.49 16.25
C SER A 144 -1.96 2.44 15.14
N PRO A 145 -0.90 1.61 15.00
CA PRO A 145 -0.82 0.62 13.93
C PRO A 145 -1.58 -0.67 14.27
N VAL A 146 -2.21 -0.78 15.44
CA VAL A 146 -2.86 -2.01 15.93
C VAL A 146 -3.90 -2.52 14.94
N GLU A 147 -4.77 -1.65 14.44
CA GLU A 147 -5.81 -2.05 13.49
C GLU A 147 -5.21 -2.39 12.12
N ALA A 148 -4.17 -1.66 11.69
CA ALA A 148 -3.44 -1.98 10.49
C ALA A 148 -2.78 -3.37 10.57
N PHE A 149 -2.21 -3.75 11.71
CA PHE A 149 -1.66 -5.09 11.92
C PHE A 149 -2.72 -6.19 11.82
N LYS A 150 -3.94 -5.96 12.35
CA LYS A 150 -5.04 -6.91 12.20
C LYS A 150 -5.45 -7.06 10.74
N LEU A 151 -5.60 -5.94 10.02
CA LEU A 151 -5.96 -5.95 8.60
C LEU A 151 -4.90 -6.64 7.76
N LEU A 152 -3.62 -6.37 7.99
CA LEU A 152 -2.51 -7.06 7.31
C LEU A 152 -2.51 -8.56 7.61
N ALA A 153 -2.70 -8.95 8.86
CA ALA A 153 -2.79 -10.36 9.23
C ALA A 153 -4.02 -11.06 8.63
N LEU A 154 -5.13 -10.32 8.48
CA LEU A 154 -6.37 -10.81 7.87
C LEU A 154 -6.23 -10.95 6.35
N HIS A 155 -5.62 -9.97 5.68
CA HIS A 155 -5.44 -10.01 4.23
C HIS A 155 -4.26 -10.89 3.81
N GLY A 156 -3.28 -11.14 4.69
CA GLY A 156 -2.15 -12.03 4.40
C GLY A 156 -1.18 -11.48 3.35
N SER A 157 -1.37 -10.25 2.87
CA SER A 157 -0.55 -9.65 1.82
C SER A 157 -0.40 -8.14 1.94
N ILE A 158 0.61 -7.63 1.25
CA ILE A 158 0.80 -6.21 0.97
C ILE A 158 0.90 -6.00 -0.55
N PRO A 159 0.70 -4.77 -1.06
CA PRO A 159 1.03 -4.43 -2.44
C PRO A 159 2.48 -4.84 -2.76
N ASP A 160 2.70 -5.58 -3.86
CA ASP A 160 4.03 -6.12 -4.19
C ASP A 160 5.03 -5.04 -4.61
N ARG A 161 6.17 -4.98 -3.90
CA ARG A 161 7.23 -4.00 -4.13
C ARG A 161 7.79 -4.03 -5.56
N TYR A 162 7.79 -5.18 -6.23
CA TYR A 162 8.50 -5.38 -7.51
C TYR A 162 7.62 -5.25 -8.76
N THR A 163 6.36 -5.69 -8.71
CA THR A 163 5.42 -5.64 -9.85
C THR A 163 4.44 -4.47 -9.77
N HIS A 164 4.13 -3.95 -8.58
CA HIS A 164 3.41 -2.68 -8.47
C HIS A 164 4.34 -1.48 -8.63
N GLN A 165 5.66 -1.66 -8.46
CA GLN A 165 6.62 -0.57 -8.28
C GLN A 165 6.12 0.46 -7.26
N PHE A 166 5.39 -0.04 -6.26
CA PHE A 166 4.91 0.72 -5.13
C PHE A 166 6.08 0.86 -4.17
N TYR A 167 6.96 1.81 -4.46
CA TYR A 167 8.04 2.14 -3.56
C TYR A 167 7.50 3.07 -2.49
N ALA A 168 7.32 2.54 -1.27
CA ALA A 168 7.03 3.38 -0.12
C ALA A 168 8.04 4.52 -0.06
N THR A 169 7.58 5.74 -0.32
CA THR A 169 8.44 6.91 -0.27
C THR A 169 8.58 7.28 1.20
N VAL A 170 9.78 7.09 1.74
CA VAL A 170 10.12 7.35 3.15
C VAL A 170 11.37 8.21 3.26
N GLY A 171 11.67 8.71 4.46
CA GLY A 171 12.92 9.41 4.75
C GLY A 171 12.99 10.80 4.10
N GLU A 172 14.17 11.14 3.56
CA GLU A 172 14.47 12.49 3.08
C GLU A 172 13.64 12.88 1.86
N LEU A 173 13.45 11.96 0.91
CA LEU A 173 12.63 12.19 -0.29
C LEU A 173 11.17 12.48 0.08
N GLN A 174 10.61 11.70 1.00
CA GLN A 174 9.25 11.89 1.50
C GLN A 174 9.08 13.24 2.16
N LYS A 175 9.99 13.60 3.06
CA LYS A 175 9.98 14.90 3.73
C LYS A 175 10.08 16.05 2.72
N ARG A 176 11.01 15.96 1.76
CA ARG A 176 11.16 16.97 0.72
C ARG A 176 9.90 17.11 -0.12
N ALA A 177 9.25 16.00 -0.47
CA ALA A 177 8.02 16.03 -1.26
C ALA A 177 6.87 16.72 -0.50
N ILE A 178 6.71 16.47 0.80
CA ILE A 178 5.73 17.19 1.64
C ILE A 178 6.06 18.68 1.74
N ASP A 179 7.32 19.02 2.07
CA ASP A 179 7.75 20.41 2.25
C ASP A 179 7.50 21.22 0.96
N GLU A 180 7.83 20.64 -0.20
CA GLU A 180 7.62 21.24 -1.52
C GLU A 180 6.16 21.27 -1.96
N CYS A 181 5.33 20.39 -1.42
CA CYS A 181 3.89 20.40 -1.68
C CYS A 181 3.24 21.62 -1.03
N MET A 182 3.86 22.23 0.00
CA MET A 182 3.33 23.42 0.68
C MET A 182 1.86 23.25 1.08
N VAL A 183 1.55 22.07 1.62
CA VAL A 183 0.21 21.70 2.10
C VAL A 183 -0.02 22.32 3.47
N ALA A 184 -1.23 22.85 3.69
CA ALA A 184 -1.64 23.49 4.93
C ALA A 184 -3.00 22.99 5.40
N SER A 185 -3.28 23.18 6.69
CA SER A 185 -4.58 22.85 7.29
C SER A 185 -5.72 23.52 6.52
N GLY A 186 -6.81 22.78 6.28
CA GLY A 186 -7.97 23.24 5.51
C GLY A 186 -7.84 23.09 3.98
N MET A 187 -6.67 22.73 3.45
CA MET A 187 -6.52 22.41 2.02
C MET A 187 -6.99 20.99 1.71
N ARG A 188 -7.45 20.77 0.47
CA ARG A 188 -7.72 19.44 -0.06
C ARG A 188 -6.48 18.91 -0.77
N LEU A 189 -6.09 17.70 -0.39
CA LEU A 189 -4.95 16.98 -0.95
C LEU A 189 -5.42 15.70 -1.64
N LEU A 190 -5.01 15.50 -2.88
CA LEU A 190 -5.17 14.23 -3.59
C LEU A 190 -3.85 13.44 -3.55
N GLU A 191 -3.93 12.19 -3.11
CA GLU A 191 -2.90 11.16 -3.32
C GLU A 191 -3.54 10.06 -4.22
N PRO A 192 -3.20 9.99 -5.52
CA PRO A 192 -3.91 9.13 -6.47
C PRO A 192 -3.52 7.63 -6.39
N ASN A 193 -2.45 7.28 -5.67
CA ASN A 193 -1.86 5.96 -5.57
C ASN A 193 -1.36 5.73 -4.13
N ILE A 194 -2.28 5.67 -3.17
CA ILE A 194 -1.96 5.96 -1.76
C ILE A 194 -1.23 4.82 -1.05
N GLY A 195 -1.44 3.59 -1.52
CA GLY A 195 -1.01 2.34 -0.88
C GLY A 195 -1.13 2.39 0.63
N LEU A 196 -0.02 2.25 1.34
CA LEU A 196 -0.01 2.22 2.82
C LEU A 196 0.16 3.61 3.47
N GLY A 197 0.21 4.68 2.68
CA GLY A 197 0.21 6.06 3.18
C GLY A 197 1.57 6.62 3.58
N ALA A 198 2.67 5.95 3.25
CA ALA A 198 4.02 6.37 3.63
C ALA A 198 4.36 7.81 3.18
N LEU A 199 3.94 8.20 1.96
CA LEU A 199 4.20 9.52 1.39
C LEU A 199 3.54 10.66 2.19
N LEU A 200 2.41 10.37 2.83
CA LEU A 200 1.58 11.32 3.56
C LEU A 200 1.93 11.42 5.07
N LYS A 201 3.00 10.76 5.49
CA LYS A 201 3.45 10.78 6.87
C LYS A 201 3.88 12.18 7.32
N GLY A 202 3.39 12.62 8.48
CA GLY A 202 3.75 13.93 9.02
C GLY A 202 3.07 15.11 8.31
N LEU A 203 1.98 14.84 7.57
CA LEU A 203 1.09 15.91 7.12
C LEU A 203 0.58 16.74 8.31
N PRO A 204 0.37 18.06 8.13
CA PRO A 204 -0.31 18.89 9.13
C PRO A 204 -1.70 18.35 9.46
N GLU A 205 -2.14 18.54 10.70
CA GLU A 205 -3.52 18.24 11.09
C GLU A 205 -4.51 19.12 10.32
N GLY A 206 -5.67 18.56 9.97
CA GLY A 206 -6.77 19.27 9.31
C GLY A 206 -6.65 19.39 7.79
N VAL A 207 -5.71 18.69 7.15
CA VAL A 207 -5.69 18.51 5.68
C VAL A 207 -6.79 17.52 5.27
N ASP A 208 -7.61 17.87 4.28
CA ASP A 208 -8.64 17.00 3.71
C ASP A 208 -8.03 16.10 2.63
N VAL A 209 -7.59 14.91 3.03
CA VAL A 209 -6.93 13.94 2.15
C VAL A 209 -7.96 13.04 1.47
N THR A 210 -7.94 13.01 0.14
CA THR A 210 -8.61 11.99 -0.68
C THR A 210 -7.59 11.09 -1.33
N GLY A 211 -7.77 9.78 -1.20
CA GLY A 211 -6.87 8.78 -1.75
C GLY A 211 -7.54 7.67 -2.55
N PHE A 212 -6.78 7.04 -3.43
CA PHE A 212 -7.21 5.86 -4.17
C PHE A 212 -6.15 4.78 -4.14
N ASP A 213 -6.59 3.54 -4.00
CA ASP A 213 -5.76 2.38 -4.27
C ASP A 213 -6.64 1.25 -4.80
N ILE A 214 -6.01 0.29 -5.47
CA ILE A 214 -6.64 -0.90 -6.03
C ILE A 214 -6.48 -2.12 -5.12
N HIS A 215 -5.60 -2.05 -4.12
CA HIS A 215 -5.34 -3.13 -3.19
C HIS A 215 -6.24 -3.01 -1.95
N PRO A 216 -7.12 -3.99 -1.67
CA PRO A 216 -8.08 -3.92 -0.57
C PRO A 216 -7.44 -3.63 0.80
N ALA A 217 -6.34 -4.31 1.13
CA ALA A 217 -5.65 -4.07 2.41
C ALA A 217 -5.11 -2.64 2.52
N ALA A 218 -4.58 -2.07 1.43
CA ALA A 218 -4.06 -0.71 1.42
C ALA A 218 -5.16 0.31 1.72
N VAL A 219 -6.30 0.17 1.04
CA VAL A 219 -7.49 1.00 1.26
C VAL A 219 -8.04 0.83 2.68
N ALA A 220 -8.16 -0.40 3.18
CA ALA A 220 -8.67 -0.64 4.52
C ALA A 220 -7.77 0.00 5.60
N ILE A 221 -6.45 -0.06 5.42
CA ILE A 221 -5.47 0.50 6.35
C ILE A 221 -5.43 2.02 6.28
N THR A 222 -5.33 2.60 5.08
CA THR A 222 -5.27 4.07 4.93
C THR A 222 -6.61 4.75 5.18
N GLY A 223 -7.72 4.04 4.95
CA GLY A 223 -9.07 4.44 5.33
C GLY A 223 -9.28 4.63 6.84
N LEU A 224 -8.38 4.14 7.68
CA LEU A 224 -8.36 4.45 9.12
C LEU A 224 -7.99 5.91 9.41
N ARG A 225 -7.35 6.60 8.45
CA ARG A 225 -6.83 7.97 8.61
C ARG A 225 -7.46 8.98 7.65
N TRP A 226 -7.80 8.56 6.44
CA TRP A 226 -8.19 9.45 5.35
C TRP A 226 -9.36 8.93 4.54
N ASN A 227 -9.93 9.76 3.68
CA ASN A 227 -10.99 9.35 2.76
C ASN A 227 -10.39 8.58 1.57
N VAL A 228 -10.35 7.25 1.69
CA VAL A 228 -9.73 6.38 0.67
C VAL A 228 -10.75 5.45 0.03
N THR A 229 -10.73 5.36 -1.30
CA THR A 229 -11.64 4.51 -2.08
C THR A 229 -10.89 3.40 -2.80
N LEU A 230 -11.44 2.18 -2.77
CA LEU A 230 -10.99 1.04 -3.59
C LEU A 230 -11.40 1.24 -5.05
N ASN A 231 -10.50 1.79 -5.86
CA ASN A 231 -10.74 2.05 -7.27
C ASN A 231 -9.43 2.26 -8.05
N ASP A 232 -9.45 1.99 -9.35
CA ASP A 232 -8.40 2.45 -10.25
C ASP A 232 -8.55 3.95 -10.47
N PHE A 233 -7.54 4.72 -10.05
CA PHE A 233 -7.53 6.18 -10.18
C PHE A 233 -7.78 6.65 -11.62
N LEU A 234 -7.29 5.92 -12.63
CA LEU A 234 -7.49 6.28 -14.05
C LEU A 234 -8.97 6.22 -14.48
N LEU A 235 -9.82 5.54 -13.72
CA LEU A 235 -11.28 5.47 -13.94
C LEU A 235 -12.06 6.53 -13.15
N VAL A 236 -11.44 7.14 -12.13
CA VAL A 236 -12.04 8.21 -11.34
C VAL A 236 -12.13 9.48 -12.18
N LYS A 237 -13.20 10.27 -12.00
CA LYS A 237 -13.35 11.55 -12.69
C LYS A 237 -13.43 12.73 -11.70
N PRO A 238 -12.96 13.93 -12.09
CA PRO A 238 -13.04 15.12 -11.25
C PRO A 238 -14.46 15.44 -10.78
N GLU A 239 -15.50 15.09 -11.54
CA GLU A 239 -16.89 15.35 -11.14
C GLU A 239 -17.33 14.53 -9.93
N ASN A 240 -16.64 13.41 -9.63
CA ASN A 240 -16.93 12.56 -8.48
C ASN A 240 -16.30 13.06 -7.17
N THR A 241 -15.24 13.86 -7.24
CA THR A 241 -14.42 14.25 -6.07
C THR A 241 -14.19 15.74 -5.93
N GLY A 242 -14.47 16.52 -6.98
CA GLY A 242 -14.04 17.91 -7.12
C GLY A 242 -12.56 18.04 -7.45
N LEU A 243 -12.10 19.29 -7.45
CA LEU A 243 -10.68 19.64 -7.66
C LEU A 243 -9.97 19.84 -6.32
N PHE A 244 -8.63 19.81 -6.37
CA PHE A 244 -7.74 19.85 -5.22
C PHE A 244 -6.75 21.01 -5.31
N GLU A 245 -6.46 21.66 -4.18
CA GLU A 245 -5.40 22.66 -4.08
C GLU A 245 -4.01 22.03 -4.20
N ARG A 246 -3.90 20.77 -3.74
CA ARG A 246 -2.65 20.02 -3.72
C ARG A 246 -2.82 18.62 -4.26
N ILE A 247 -1.82 18.18 -5.02
CA ILE A 247 -1.67 16.79 -5.43
C ILE A 247 -0.26 16.35 -5.05
N LEU A 248 -0.14 15.21 -4.38
CA LEU A 248 1.14 14.62 -4.03
C LEU A 248 1.11 13.17 -4.52
N MET A 249 2.03 12.78 -5.40
CA MET A 249 1.95 11.48 -6.04
C MET A 249 3.29 10.79 -6.23
N ASN A 250 3.28 9.47 -6.04
CA ASN A 250 4.29 8.54 -6.51
C ASN A 250 3.62 7.45 -7.37
N PRO A 251 3.32 7.73 -8.65
CA PRO A 251 2.60 6.78 -9.50
C PRO A 251 3.44 5.54 -9.83
N PRO A 252 2.82 4.44 -10.29
CA PRO A 252 3.57 3.28 -10.77
C PRO A 252 4.43 3.62 -12.00
N PHE A 253 5.71 3.23 -12.02
CA PHE A 253 6.64 3.61 -13.10
C PHE A 253 6.57 2.70 -14.34
N SER A 254 6.07 1.48 -14.18
CA SER A 254 6.17 0.39 -15.18
C SER A 254 5.39 0.74 -16.43
N ASP A 255 5.87 0.28 -17.58
CA ASP A 255 5.20 0.48 -18.88
C ASP A 255 4.81 1.94 -19.18
N SER A 256 5.55 2.90 -18.61
CA SER A 256 5.25 4.35 -18.69
C SER A 256 3.86 4.74 -18.15
N ARG A 257 3.27 3.95 -17.23
CA ARG A 257 1.99 4.25 -16.58
C ARG A 257 2.01 5.58 -15.82
N TRP A 258 3.17 5.97 -15.30
CA TRP A 258 3.36 7.26 -14.65
C TRP A 258 2.91 8.44 -15.53
N ILE A 259 3.03 8.34 -16.86
CA ILE A 259 2.58 9.38 -17.80
C ILE A 259 1.05 9.50 -17.75
N ALA A 260 0.33 8.37 -17.83
CA ALA A 260 -1.13 8.35 -17.79
C ALA A 260 -1.65 8.83 -16.43
N HIS A 261 -1.02 8.42 -15.33
CA HIS A 261 -1.38 8.89 -13.99
C HIS A 261 -1.10 10.39 -13.83
N PHE A 262 0.05 10.88 -14.31
CA PHE A 262 0.38 12.31 -14.29
C PHE A 262 -0.64 13.13 -15.08
N GLN A 263 -0.88 12.77 -16.35
CA GLN A 263 -1.89 13.43 -17.19
C GLN A 263 -3.27 13.44 -16.54
N HIS A 264 -3.67 12.32 -15.95
CA HIS A 264 -4.97 12.19 -15.31
C HIS A 264 -5.04 13.05 -14.05
N ALA A 265 -4.00 13.05 -13.21
CA ALA A 265 -3.90 13.88 -12.01
C ALA A 265 -3.98 15.38 -12.31
N MET A 266 -3.40 15.86 -13.42
CA MET A 266 -3.52 17.26 -13.84
C MET A 266 -4.97 17.74 -13.96
N ARG A 267 -5.91 16.84 -14.31
CA ARG A 267 -7.34 17.16 -14.45
C ARG A 267 -8.04 17.44 -13.11
N PHE A 268 -7.40 17.08 -12.00
CA PHE A 268 -7.92 17.26 -10.65
C PHE A 268 -7.33 18.50 -9.96
N LEU A 269 -6.35 19.16 -10.58
CA LEU A 269 -5.67 20.32 -9.99
C LEU A 269 -6.53 21.58 -10.16
N LYS A 270 -6.73 22.34 -9.08
CA LYS A 270 -7.36 23.67 -9.15
C LYS A 270 -6.46 24.67 -9.89
N PRO A 271 -7.03 25.72 -10.50
CA PRO A 271 -6.26 26.93 -10.82
C PRO A 271 -5.53 27.45 -9.57
N GLY A 272 -4.28 27.89 -9.72
CA GLY A 272 -3.40 28.22 -8.60
C GLY A 272 -2.96 27.03 -7.72
N GLY A 273 -3.32 25.80 -8.09
CA GLY A 273 -2.96 24.58 -7.37
C GLY A 273 -1.51 24.14 -7.63
N ARG A 274 -0.99 23.27 -6.76
CA ARG A 274 0.36 22.70 -6.88
C ARG A 274 0.35 21.18 -6.85
N LEU A 275 1.03 20.55 -7.80
CA LEU A 275 1.24 19.10 -7.86
C LEU A 275 2.73 18.80 -7.65
N ILE A 276 3.01 17.86 -6.76
CA ILE A 276 4.34 17.28 -6.56
C ILE A 276 4.33 15.82 -7.01
N ALA A 277 5.22 15.48 -7.94
CA ALA A 277 5.33 14.13 -8.49
C ALA A 277 6.74 13.56 -8.32
N ILE A 278 6.80 12.35 -7.80
CA ILE A 278 8.00 11.51 -7.78
C ILE A 278 7.93 10.62 -9.02
N LEU A 279 8.84 10.81 -9.96
CA LEU A 279 8.82 10.16 -11.27
C LEU A 279 10.15 9.45 -11.57
N PRO A 280 10.19 8.52 -12.54
CA PRO A 280 11.44 7.90 -12.98
C PRO A 280 12.47 8.93 -13.41
N GLY A 281 13.77 8.65 -13.20
CA GLY A 281 14.85 9.54 -13.62
C GLY A 281 14.92 9.74 -15.15
N SER A 282 14.32 8.84 -15.92
CA SER A 282 14.13 8.99 -17.36
C SER A 282 13.08 10.06 -17.74
N ALA A 283 12.22 10.48 -16.80
CA ALA A 283 11.29 11.57 -17.00
C ALA A 283 12.04 12.88 -17.27
N LYS A 284 11.54 13.64 -18.25
CA LYS A 284 12.14 14.89 -18.71
C LYS A 284 11.12 16.01 -18.61
N GLU A 285 11.57 17.19 -18.20
CA GLU A 285 10.71 18.37 -18.06
C GLU A 285 9.89 18.65 -19.32
N HIS A 286 10.51 18.69 -20.50
CA HIS A 286 9.79 18.94 -21.76
C HIS A 286 8.68 17.92 -22.08
N LEU A 287 8.80 16.68 -21.59
CA LEU A 287 7.75 15.68 -21.75
C LEU A 287 6.56 16.07 -20.87
N LEU A 288 6.80 16.37 -19.60
CA LEU A 288 5.76 16.84 -18.69
C LEU A 288 5.12 18.13 -19.19
N THR A 289 5.89 19.09 -19.69
CA THR A 289 5.36 20.36 -20.23
C THR A 289 4.41 20.11 -21.40
N ARG A 290 4.76 19.17 -22.28
CA ARG A 290 3.88 18.76 -23.39
C ARG A 290 2.61 18.10 -22.89
N GLU A 291 2.71 17.22 -21.89
CA GLU A 291 1.55 16.48 -21.37
C GLU A 291 0.62 17.35 -20.51
N ALA A 292 1.15 18.33 -19.78
CA ALA A 292 0.36 19.29 -19.01
C ALA A 292 -0.34 20.31 -19.90
N GLY A 293 0.31 20.72 -21.00
CA GLY A 293 -0.17 21.80 -21.86
C GLY A 293 0.13 23.20 -21.31
N PRO A 294 -0.48 24.26 -21.88
CA PRO A 294 -0.29 25.62 -21.39
C PRO A 294 -0.97 25.85 -20.03
N GLY A 295 -0.52 26.86 -19.29
CA GLY A 295 -1.12 27.24 -18.01
C GLY A 295 -0.43 26.64 -16.78
N TYR A 296 0.76 26.07 -16.95
CA TYR A 296 1.52 25.43 -15.86
C TYR A 296 3.00 25.75 -15.95
N ASP A 297 3.62 25.97 -14.79
CA ASP A 297 5.07 26.03 -14.64
C ASP A 297 5.57 24.69 -14.07
N ILE A 298 6.52 24.05 -14.75
CA ILE A 298 7.04 22.74 -14.38
C ILE A 298 8.52 22.84 -14.06
N ASN A 299 8.91 22.38 -12.87
CA ASN A 299 10.28 22.47 -12.39
C ASN A 299 10.79 21.12 -11.88
N ILE A 300 12.07 20.83 -12.12
CA ILE A 300 12.77 19.74 -11.45
C ILE A 300 13.28 20.26 -10.10
N LEU A 301 12.76 19.70 -9.01
CA LEU A 301 13.14 20.07 -7.65
C LEU A 301 14.37 19.29 -7.15
N GLY A 302 14.61 18.10 -7.69
CA GLY A 302 15.78 17.29 -7.34
C GLY A 302 15.87 15.98 -8.11
N CYS A 303 17.08 15.44 -8.16
CA CYS A 303 17.40 14.12 -8.73
C CYS A 303 17.99 13.27 -7.60
N TYR A 304 17.54 12.03 -7.50
CA TYR A 304 17.95 11.13 -6.42
C TYR A 304 18.32 9.77 -7.02
N ASP A 305 19.53 9.31 -6.73
CA ASP A 305 20.01 7.98 -7.13
C ASP A 305 19.83 6.99 -5.98
N ASN A 306 19.47 5.75 -6.29
CA ASN A 306 19.19 4.71 -5.30
C ASN A 306 18.14 5.15 -4.27
N ALA A 307 17.13 5.89 -4.73
CA ALA A 307 16.11 6.49 -3.86
C ALA A 307 15.22 5.45 -3.16
N PHE A 308 15.18 4.22 -3.69
CA PHE A 308 14.46 3.11 -3.11
C PHE A 308 15.42 1.96 -2.79
N GLU A 309 15.29 1.43 -1.58
CA GLU A 309 16.21 0.40 -1.09
C GLU A 309 16.13 -0.87 -1.96
N GLY A 310 17.29 -1.30 -2.48
CA GLY A 310 17.39 -2.49 -3.31
C GLY A 310 17.12 -2.26 -4.79
N THR A 311 16.95 -1.02 -5.25
CA THR A 311 16.86 -0.70 -6.68
C THR A 311 17.93 0.31 -7.11
N ALA A 312 18.45 0.14 -8.33
CA ALA A 312 19.32 1.12 -8.98
C ALA A 312 18.49 2.19 -9.72
N GLU A 313 17.24 2.40 -9.30
CA GLU A 313 16.36 3.36 -9.96
C GLU A 313 16.72 4.78 -9.52
N SER A 314 17.15 5.59 -10.48
CA SER A 314 17.18 7.04 -10.34
C SER A 314 15.75 7.58 -10.40
N ILE A 315 15.40 8.53 -9.54
CA ILE A 315 14.12 9.24 -9.57
C ILE A 315 14.33 10.75 -9.64
N LYS A 316 13.27 11.46 -10.02
CA LYS A 316 13.21 12.92 -10.03
C LYS A 316 11.96 13.39 -9.30
N LEU A 317 12.13 14.45 -8.53
CA LEU A 317 11.05 15.18 -7.90
C LEU A 317 10.69 16.36 -8.78
N PHE A 318 9.43 16.47 -9.17
CA PHE A 318 8.91 17.57 -9.98
C PHE A 318 7.89 18.39 -9.19
N SER A 319 7.86 19.70 -9.42
CA SER A 319 6.68 20.53 -9.15
C SER A 319 5.97 20.89 -10.45
N VAL A 320 4.66 20.99 -10.36
CA VAL A 320 3.79 21.58 -11.36
C VAL A 320 2.91 22.60 -10.67
N ASP A 321 3.05 23.86 -11.06
CA ASP A 321 2.32 24.98 -10.50
C ASP A 321 1.31 25.48 -11.54
N ALA A 322 0.01 25.37 -11.23
CA ALA A 322 -1.05 25.84 -12.10
C ALA A 322 -1.20 27.35 -12.01
N HIS A 323 -1.36 28.01 -13.17
CA HIS A 323 -1.70 29.42 -13.23
C HIS A 323 -3.12 29.66 -12.65
N GLU A 324 -3.41 30.90 -12.22
CA GLU A 324 -4.75 31.30 -11.74
C GLU A 324 -5.79 31.41 -12.86
#